data_AF-A0A2E8M9V3-F1
#
_entry.id   AF-A0A2E8M9V3-F1
#
_cell.length_a   1.000
_cell.length_b   1.000
_cell.length_c   1.000
_cell.angle_alpha   90.00
_cell.angle_beta   90.00
_cell.angle_gamma   90.00
#
_symmetry.space_group_name_H-M   'P 1'
#
loop_
_entity.id
_entity.type
_entity.pdbx_description
1 polymer ?
#
loop_
_entity_poly.entity_id
_entity_poly.type
_entity_poly.pdbx_seq_one_letter_code
_entity_poly.pdbx_strand_id
1 'polypeptide(L)'
;MKVLLMVIILVGSLSGQNLESILLHQRDSGGWPKNQDYDAKIDRGKLLKDKVRVDSTFDNGATTSEMRILAKEFRENGGKKYLEAFHKGLKFCLDAQYENGGWPQYFPRAKGYRVHVTFNDNAMVKVMKLLREVASEDDFSFVEESLRKRAGESVKKGVACILKCQIRVNGKPTVWCAQHDAETLKPAKARSYELPSFSGNESVGLVRFLMSTKEPSEEVKASVEGAVQWFRDHQITGYRLEKKKGDFPKGYDRVVVKDANAGPLWARFYDLEEGLPIYCSRDGAPKRRLEEISYERRNGYSWVGAFAARLLKIDYPKWKKPARK
;
A
#
# COMPACT_ATOMS: atom_id res chain seq x y z
N MET A 1 -13.54 -3.23 13.04
CA MET A 1 -12.59 -4.06 12.27
C MET A 1 -11.26 -3.96 12.99
N LYS A 2 -10.88 -5.00 13.75
CA LYS A 2 -9.72 -5.00 14.63
C LYS A 2 -8.45 -4.77 13.80
N VAL A 3 -7.85 -3.59 13.94
CA VAL A 3 -6.47 -3.31 13.53
C VAL A 3 -5.59 -3.82 14.67
N LEU A 4 -5.36 -5.14 14.73
CA LEU A 4 -4.51 -5.74 15.77
C LEU A 4 -3.24 -6.39 15.24
N LEU A 5 -3.00 -6.39 13.92
CA LEU A 5 -1.73 -6.92 13.39
C LEU A 5 -0.64 -5.85 13.20
N MET A 6 -0.99 -4.56 13.26
CA MET A 6 -0.01 -3.49 13.02
C MET A 6 0.79 -3.06 14.26
N VAL A 7 0.42 -3.56 15.45
CA VAL A 7 1.09 -3.23 16.73
C VAL A 7 2.05 -4.34 17.20
N ILE A 8 1.96 -5.57 16.67
CA ILE A 8 2.78 -6.71 17.14
C ILE A 8 4.21 -6.72 16.57
N ILE A 9 4.60 -5.75 15.75
CA ILE A 9 6.00 -5.66 15.26
C ILE A 9 6.95 -5.11 16.35
N LEU A 10 6.43 -4.54 17.45
CA LEU A 10 7.24 -4.18 18.60
C LEU A 10 6.78 -4.96 19.86
N VAL A 11 7.68 -5.80 20.38
CA VAL A 11 7.76 -6.31 21.78
C VAL A 11 7.04 -7.63 22.15
N GLY A 12 6.56 -8.49 21.23
CA GLY A 12 6.05 -9.83 21.60
C GLY A 12 6.52 -10.94 20.68
N SER A 13 7.06 -12.04 21.21
CA SER A 13 7.22 -13.28 20.43
C SER A 13 5.84 -13.83 20.08
N LEU A 14 5.64 -14.20 18.82
CA LEU A 14 4.42 -14.89 18.41
C LEU A 14 4.39 -16.27 19.06
N SER A 15 3.21 -16.73 19.49
CA SER A 15 3.08 -18.09 20.00
C SER A 15 3.31 -19.12 18.89
N GLY A 16 3.66 -20.35 19.25
CA GLY A 16 3.77 -21.45 18.29
C GLY A 16 2.47 -21.69 17.50
N GLN A 17 1.31 -21.42 18.11
CA GLN A 17 0.00 -21.50 17.44
C GLN A 17 -0.15 -20.44 16.35
N ASN A 18 0.31 -19.21 16.57
CA ASN A 18 0.24 -18.14 15.56
C ASN A 18 1.05 -18.51 14.31
N LEU A 19 2.27 -19.01 14.51
CA LEU A 19 3.15 -19.42 13.42
C LEU A 19 2.57 -20.60 12.63
N GLU A 20 1.98 -21.58 13.33
CA GLU A 20 1.27 -22.68 12.69
C GLU A 20 0.06 -22.18 11.89
N SER A 21 -0.73 -21.26 12.46
CA SER A 21 -1.86 -20.64 11.77
C SER A 21 -1.38 -19.94 10.49
N ILE A 22 -0.32 -19.13 10.54
CA ILE A 22 0.26 -18.47 9.36
C ILE A 22 0.65 -19.50 8.29
N LEU A 23 1.37 -20.56 8.65
CA LEU A 23 1.77 -21.62 7.71
C LEU A 23 0.56 -22.32 7.06
N LEU A 24 -0.48 -22.61 7.85
CA LEU A 24 -1.69 -23.27 7.36
C LEU A 24 -2.50 -22.36 6.42
N HIS A 25 -2.44 -21.04 6.58
CA HIS A 25 -3.14 -20.10 5.70
C HIS A 25 -2.45 -19.85 4.34
N GLN A 26 -1.17 -20.21 4.17
CA GLN A 26 -0.49 -20.08 2.88
C GLN A 26 -1.20 -20.93 1.81
N ARG A 27 -1.60 -20.35 0.67
CA ARG A 27 -2.23 -21.09 -0.43
C ARG A 27 -1.19 -21.84 -1.27
N ASP A 28 -1.63 -22.75 -2.13
CA ASP A 28 -0.75 -23.47 -3.07
C ASP A 28 -0.06 -22.53 -4.07
N SER A 29 -0.64 -21.36 -4.32
CA SER A 29 0.00 -20.28 -5.08
C SER A 29 1.26 -19.72 -4.40
N GLY A 30 1.42 -19.93 -3.09
CA GLY A 30 2.50 -19.39 -2.26
C GLY A 30 2.15 -18.08 -1.53
N GLY A 31 1.06 -17.41 -1.89
CA GLY A 31 0.60 -16.19 -1.21
C GLY A 31 -0.43 -16.44 -0.11
N TRP A 32 -0.79 -15.38 0.62
CA TRP A 32 -1.76 -15.45 1.73
C TRP A 32 -3.05 -14.69 1.43
N PRO A 33 -4.20 -15.16 1.95
CA PRO A 33 -5.42 -14.36 1.98
C PRO A 33 -5.30 -13.23 3.00
N LYS A 34 -6.00 -12.11 2.79
CA LYS A 34 -6.02 -10.98 3.73
C LYS A 34 -6.97 -11.19 4.90
N ASN A 35 -6.80 -10.35 5.94
CA ASN A 35 -7.72 -10.23 7.08
C ASN A 35 -7.92 -11.56 7.84
N GLN A 36 -6.88 -12.36 7.97
CA GLN A 36 -6.91 -13.57 8.78
C GLN A 36 -6.73 -13.21 10.26
N ASP A 37 -7.44 -13.92 11.13
CA ASP A 37 -7.25 -13.89 12.57
C ASP A 37 -6.34 -15.05 12.96
N TYR A 38 -5.04 -14.78 13.10
CA TYR A 38 -4.05 -15.80 13.42
C TYR A 38 -4.11 -16.26 14.88
N ASP A 39 -4.86 -15.57 15.75
CA ASP A 39 -5.08 -15.95 17.15
C ASP A 39 -6.29 -16.88 17.30
N ALA A 40 -7.13 -17.00 16.28
CA ALA A 40 -8.31 -17.86 16.31
C ALA A 40 -7.94 -19.34 16.46
N LYS A 41 -8.87 -20.12 17.02
CA LYS A 41 -8.74 -21.58 17.10
C LYS A 41 -8.54 -22.18 15.71
N ILE A 42 -7.49 -22.97 15.54
CA ILE A 42 -7.13 -23.58 14.26
C ILE A 42 -8.09 -24.73 13.92
N ASP A 43 -8.77 -24.61 12.78
CA ASP A 43 -9.43 -25.73 12.11
C ASP A 43 -8.51 -26.24 10.99
N ARG A 44 -7.65 -27.20 11.34
CA ARG A 44 -6.63 -27.71 10.41
C ARG A 44 -7.26 -28.36 9.18
N GLY A 45 -8.34 -29.12 9.35
CA GLY A 45 -9.01 -29.82 8.26
C GLY A 45 -9.56 -28.86 7.22
N LYS A 46 -10.17 -27.75 7.67
CA LYS A 46 -10.61 -26.68 6.78
C LYS A 46 -9.45 -25.98 6.08
N LEU A 47 -8.41 -25.57 6.81
CA LEU A 47 -7.29 -24.83 6.22
C LEU A 47 -6.49 -25.64 5.20
N LEU A 48 -6.39 -26.96 5.40
CA LEU A 48 -5.80 -27.86 4.40
C LEU A 48 -6.65 -27.94 3.13
N LYS A 49 -7.99 -27.98 3.25
CA LYS A 49 -8.88 -27.92 2.07
C LYS A 49 -8.83 -26.56 1.37
N ASP A 50 -8.61 -25.48 2.12
CA ASP A 50 -8.54 -24.13 1.58
C ASP A 50 -7.22 -23.83 0.82
N LYS A 51 -6.23 -24.73 0.82
CA LYS A 51 -4.94 -24.54 0.13
C LYS A 51 -5.09 -24.24 -1.36
N VAL A 52 -6.06 -24.86 -2.03
CA VAL A 52 -6.33 -24.72 -3.47
C VAL A 52 -7.02 -23.40 -3.84
N ARG A 53 -7.42 -22.58 -2.85
CA ARG A 53 -8.12 -21.32 -3.11
C ARG A 53 -7.18 -20.31 -3.78
N VAL A 54 -7.75 -19.56 -4.72
CA VAL A 54 -7.04 -18.53 -5.52
C VAL A 54 -7.23 -17.12 -4.95
N ASP A 55 -7.35 -17.00 -3.62
CA ASP A 55 -7.66 -15.75 -2.92
C ASP A 55 -6.44 -15.07 -2.29
N SER A 56 -5.22 -15.47 -2.68
CA SER A 56 -3.98 -14.81 -2.31
C SER A 56 -3.91 -13.37 -2.84
N THR A 57 -3.36 -12.47 -2.01
CA THR A 57 -3.41 -11.03 -2.28
C THR A 57 -2.27 -10.29 -1.59
N PHE A 58 -2.00 -9.07 -2.07
CA PHE A 58 -1.14 -8.09 -1.41
C PHE A 58 -1.95 -7.03 -0.64
N ASP A 59 -3.28 -7.08 -0.72
CA ASP A 59 -4.17 -6.14 -0.07
C ASP A 59 -4.09 -6.23 1.46
N ASN A 60 -4.26 -5.09 2.14
CA ASN A 60 -4.10 -4.98 3.60
C ASN A 60 -2.77 -5.52 4.16
N GLY A 61 -1.71 -5.63 3.34
CA GLY A 61 -0.41 -6.15 3.75
C GLY A 61 -0.28 -7.67 3.77
N ALA A 62 -1.31 -8.40 3.33
CA ALA A 62 -1.24 -9.84 3.17
C ALA A 62 -0.07 -10.26 2.27
N THR A 63 0.36 -11.50 2.45
CA THR A 63 1.58 -12.09 1.87
C THR A 63 2.86 -11.48 2.43
N THR A 64 3.05 -10.17 2.31
CA THR A 64 4.30 -9.50 2.72
C THR A 64 4.51 -9.49 4.24
N SER A 65 3.44 -9.41 5.03
CA SER A 65 3.53 -9.38 6.50
C SER A 65 3.87 -10.76 7.05
N GLU A 66 3.22 -11.78 6.52
CA GLU A 66 3.44 -13.19 6.84
C GLU A 66 4.85 -13.61 6.45
N MET A 67 5.32 -13.24 5.25
CA MET A 67 6.70 -13.49 4.83
C MET A 67 7.73 -12.87 5.79
N ARG A 68 7.50 -11.65 6.26
CA ARG A 68 8.40 -10.99 7.22
C ARG A 68 8.44 -11.70 8.56
N ILE A 69 7.29 -12.14 9.05
CA ILE A 69 7.18 -12.93 10.28
C ILE A 69 7.96 -14.25 10.14
N LEU A 70 7.75 -14.97 9.04
CA LEU A 70 8.39 -16.27 8.80
C LEU A 70 9.91 -16.14 8.58
N ALA A 71 10.36 -15.08 7.91
CA ALA A 71 11.78 -14.78 7.77
C ALA A 71 12.43 -14.48 9.13
N LYS A 72 11.79 -13.65 9.96
CA LYS A 72 12.28 -13.37 11.32
C LYS A 72 12.37 -14.64 12.16
N GLU A 73 11.31 -15.45 12.16
CA GLU A 73 11.26 -16.71 12.90
C GLU A 73 12.35 -17.69 12.45
N PHE A 74 12.56 -17.84 11.14
CA PHE A 74 13.62 -18.69 10.62
C PHE A 74 15.02 -18.23 11.06
N ARG A 75 15.27 -16.92 11.08
CA ARG A 75 16.57 -16.37 11.51
C ARG A 75 16.83 -16.56 13.00
N GLU A 76 15.80 -16.41 13.82
CA GLU A 76 15.93 -16.48 15.27
C GLU A 76 15.96 -17.93 15.77
N ASN A 77 15.12 -18.81 15.19
CA ASN A 77 14.86 -20.15 15.73
C ASN A 77 15.08 -21.29 14.71
N GLY A 78 15.44 -20.98 13.47
CA GLY A 78 15.57 -21.98 12.40
C GLY A 78 14.23 -22.57 11.97
N GLY A 79 14.25 -23.77 11.38
CA GLY A 79 13.04 -24.52 11.01
C GLY A 79 12.73 -24.49 9.51
N LYS A 80 12.95 -25.63 8.86
CA LYS A 80 12.82 -25.82 7.40
C LYS A 80 11.45 -25.36 6.85
N LYS A 81 10.37 -25.58 7.61
CA LYS A 81 9.01 -25.20 7.22
C LYS A 81 8.82 -23.69 7.01
N TYR A 82 9.52 -22.84 7.77
CA TYR A 82 9.42 -21.39 7.65
C TYR A 82 10.20 -20.91 6.42
N LEU A 83 11.38 -21.48 6.19
CA LEU A 83 12.19 -21.25 5.00
C LEU A 83 11.43 -21.64 3.72
N GLU A 84 10.86 -22.85 3.69
CA GLU A 84 10.07 -23.35 2.55
C GLU A 84 8.85 -22.45 2.28
N ALA A 85 8.14 -22.03 3.32
CA ALA A 85 7.00 -21.13 3.18
C ALA A 85 7.44 -19.74 2.68
N PHE A 86 8.56 -19.19 3.18
CA PHE A 86 9.11 -17.94 2.70
C PHE A 86 9.47 -18.02 1.21
N HIS A 87 10.16 -19.08 0.77
CA HIS A 87 10.52 -19.26 -0.64
C HIS A 87 9.29 -19.37 -1.56
N LYS A 88 8.23 -20.05 -1.12
CA LYS A 88 6.95 -20.07 -1.84
C LYS A 88 6.35 -18.67 -1.97
N GLY A 89 6.39 -17.87 -0.89
CA GLY A 89 5.96 -16.48 -0.90
C GLY A 89 6.81 -15.58 -1.81
N LEU A 90 8.13 -15.79 -1.85
CA LEU A 90 9.04 -15.05 -2.72
C LEU A 90 8.76 -15.37 -4.19
N LYS A 91 8.57 -16.65 -4.51
CA LYS A 91 8.16 -17.08 -5.86
C LYS A 91 6.81 -16.45 -6.23
N PHE A 92 5.82 -16.45 -5.34
CA PHE A 92 4.54 -15.78 -5.57
C PHE A 92 4.72 -14.28 -5.87
N CYS A 93 5.55 -13.56 -5.11
CA CYS A 93 5.84 -12.15 -5.36
C CYS A 93 6.45 -11.91 -6.75
N LEU A 94 7.41 -12.76 -7.16
CA LEU A 94 8.08 -12.64 -8.44
C LEU A 94 7.18 -13.02 -9.62
N ASP A 95 6.40 -14.09 -9.49
CA ASP A 95 5.50 -14.58 -10.55
C ASP A 95 4.30 -13.66 -10.76
N ALA A 96 3.87 -12.93 -9.72
CA ALA A 96 2.76 -11.98 -9.81
C ALA A 96 3.13 -10.66 -10.51
N GLN A 97 4.42 -10.40 -10.77
CA GLN A 97 4.85 -9.17 -11.42
C GLN A 97 4.51 -9.19 -12.91
N TYR A 98 3.82 -8.16 -13.39
CA TYR A 98 3.56 -7.96 -14.81
C TYR A 98 4.86 -7.64 -15.57
N GLU A 99 4.85 -7.85 -16.89
CA GLU A 99 5.99 -7.53 -17.76
C GLU A 99 6.40 -6.06 -17.68
N ASN A 100 5.42 -5.15 -17.52
CA ASN A 100 5.65 -3.72 -17.34
C ASN A 100 6.20 -3.33 -15.95
N GLY A 101 6.32 -4.29 -15.03
CA GLY A 101 6.87 -4.14 -13.69
C GLY A 101 5.85 -3.89 -12.58
N GLY A 102 4.56 -3.74 -12.90
CA GLY A 102 3.50 -3.55 -11.91
C GLY A 102 3.09 -4.83 -11.19
N TRP A 103 2.31 -4.70 -10.11
CA TRP A 103 1.70 -5.82 -9.40
C TRP A 103 0.18 -5.67 -9.29
N PRO A 104 -0.58 -6.77 -9.48
CA PRO A 104 -2.00 -6.78 -9.22
C PRO A 104 -2.32 -6.71 -7.73
N GLN A 105 -3.59 -6.50 -7.38
CA GLN A 105 -4.05 -6.65 -6.00
C GLN A 105 -4.13 -8.13 -5.60
N TYR A 106 -4.53 -9.01 -6.51
CA TYR A 106 -4.70 -10.46 -6.30
C TYR A 106 -3.94 -11.25 -7.38
N PHE A 107 -3.50 -12.46 -7.05
CA PHE A 107 -2.84 -13.38 -8.00
C PHE A 107 -3.12 -14.83 -7.54
N PRO A 108 -3.31 -15.83 -8.41
CA PRO A 108 -3.13 -15.83 -9.87
C PRO A 108 -4.36 -15.42 -10.71
N ARG A 109 -5.58 -15.44 -10.17
CA ARG A 109 -6.81 -15.23 -10.94
C ARG A 109 -7.52 -13.93 -10.59
N ALA A 110 -6.80 -12.81 -10.67
CA ALA A 110 -7.40 -11.49 -10.50
C ALA A 110 -8.48 -11.23 -11.57
N LYS A 111 -9.53 -10.52 -11.16
CA LYS A 111 -10.66 -10.11 -12.02
C LYS A 111 -11.11 -8.71 -11.63
N GLY A 112 -11.70 -8.00 -12.59
CA GLY A 112 -12.13 -6.60 -12.41
C GLY A 112 -10.96 -5.74 -11.96
N TYR A 113 -11.20 -4.77 -11.09
CA TYR A 113 -10.14 -3.83 -10.65
C TYR A 113 -8.94 -4.50 -9.97
N ARG A 114 -9.06 -5.76 -9.53
CA ARG A 114 -7.98 -6.48 -8.84
C ARG A 114 -6.80 -6.82 -9.76
N VAL A 115 -6.98 -6.70 -11.08
CA VAL A 115 -5.91 -6.89 -12.08
C VAL A 115 -5.02 -5.65 -12.19
N HIS A 116 -5.51 -4.47 -11.80
CA HIS A 116 -4.78 -3.23 -11.98
C HIS A 116 -3.46 -3.20 -11.20
N VAL A 117 -2.50 -2.44 -11.70
CA VAL A 117 -1.31 -2.05 -10.92
C VAL A 117 -1.80 -1.35 -9.66
N THR A 118 -1.57 -1.97 -8.50
CA THR A 118 -2.24 -1.58 -7.26
C THR A 118 -1.29 -0.89 -6.29
N PHE A 119 -1.45 0.43 -6.16
CA PHE A 119 -0.77 1.21 -5.13
C PHE A 119 -1.58 1.33 -3.83
N ASN A 120 -2.90 1.12 -3.90
CA ASN A 120 -3.82 1.14 -2.76
C ASN A 120 -3.30 0.31 -1.58
N ASP A 121 -3.40 0.87 -0.38
CA ASP A 121 -2.96 0.28 0.89
C ASP A 121 -1.46 -0.09 0.89
N ASN A 122 -0.69 0.63 0.06
CA ASN A 122 0.72 0.38 -0.22
C ASN A 122 1.03 -1.03 -0.73
N ALA A 123 0.08 -1.71 -1.40
CA ALA A 123 0.24 -3.10 -1.81
C ALA A 123 1.55 -3.33 -2.60
N MET A 124 1.72 -2.65 -3.74
CA MET A 124 2.95 -2.75 -4.54
C MET A 124 4.19 -2.24 -3.78
N VAL A 125 4.08 -1.15 -3.01
CA VAL A 125 5.22 -0.61 -2.23
C VAL A 125 5.73 -1.62 -1.21
N LYS A 126 4.85 -2.36 -0.52
CA LYS A 126 5.24 -3.38 0.46
C LYS A 126 5.96 -4.56 -0.20
N VAL A 127 5.49 -5.00 -1.36
CA VAL A 127 6.16 -6.04 -2.16
C VAL A 127 7.55 -5.56 -2.56
N MET A 128 7.66 -4.36 -3.14
CA MET A 128 8.93 -3.82 -3.60
C MET A 128 9.92 -3.58 -2.45
N LYS A 129 9.47 -3.18 -1.26
CA LYS A 129 10.34 -3.07 -0.09
C LYS A 129 10.89 -4.42 0.32
N LEU A 130 10.03 -5.44 0.42
CA LEU A 130 10.47 -6.80 0.76
C LEU A 130 11.46 -7.34 -0.28
N LEU A 131 11.19 -7.18 -1.57
CA LEU A 131 12.09 -7.62 -2.63
C LEU A 131 13.42 -6.87 -2.63
N ARG A 132 13.41 -5.56 -2.32
CA ARG A 132 14.64 -4.79 -2.17
C ARG A 132 15.47 -5.33 -1.01
N GLU A 133 14.85 -5.58 0.13
CA GLU A 133 15.54 -6.12 1.30
C GLU A 133 16.09 -7.53 1.04
N VAL A 134 15.32 -8.38 0.37
CA VAL A 134 15.79 -9.69 -0.10
C VAL A 134 17.02 -9.56 -1.00
N ALA A 135 17.08 -8.53 -1.83
CA ALA A 135 18.22 -8.31 -2.71
C ALA A 135 19.46 -7.74 -1.99
N SER A 136 19.29 -6.89 -0.98
CA SER A 136 20.38 -6.08 -0.41
C SER A 136 20.78 -6.39 1.03
N GLU A 137 19.89 -6.91 1.87
CA GLU A 137 20.15 -7.03 3.31
C GLU A 137 20.67 -8.43 3.67
N ASP A 138 21.58 -8.47 4.64
CA ASP A 138 22.18 -9.69 5.18
C ASP A 138 21.16 -10.56 5.94
N ASP A 139 20.10 -9.92 6.45
CA ASP A 139 18.94 -10.59 7.04
C ASP A 139 18.34 -11.65 6.10
N PHE A 140 18.49 -11.49 4.77
CA PHE A 140 17.97 -12.43 3.78
C PHE A 140 19.07 -13.29 3.15
N SER A 141 20.24 -13.42 3.77
CA SER A 141 21.39 -14.22 3.26
C SER A 141 21.07 -15.71 3.09
N PHE A 142 20.01 -16.20 3.73
CA PHE A 142 19.50 -17.56 3.52
C PHE A 142 18.82 -17.77 2.15
N VAL A 143 18.57 -16.69 1.40
CA VAL A 143 18.02 -16.76 0.04
C VAL A 143 19.17 -16.90 -0.95
N GLU A 144 19.09 -17.92 -1.81
CA GLU A 144 20.04 -18.16 -2.90
C GLU A 144 20.31 -16.89 -3.73
N GLU A 145 21.59 -16.65 -4.05
CA GLU A 145 22.05 -15.43 -4.72
C GLU A 145 21.34 -15.15 -6.05
N SER A 146 21.02 -16.20 -6.80
CA SER A 146 20.25 -16.08 -8.05
C SER A 146 18.85 -15.49 -7.84
N LEU A 147 18.18 -15.83 -6.73
CA LEU A 147 16.87 -15.27 -6.36
C LEU A 147 17.00 -13.85 -5.81
N ARG A 148 18.07 -13.55 -5.05
CA ARG A 148 18.37 -12.19 -4.58
C ARG A 148 18.57 -11.24 -5.77
N LYS A 149 19.34 -11.65 -6.77
CA LYS A 149 19.53 -10.89 -8.02
C LYS A 149 18.20 -10.65 -8.75
N ARG A 150 17.38 -11.69 -8.91
CA ARG A 150 16.04 -11.58 -9.52
C ARG A 150 15.12 -10.62 -8.75
N ALA A 151 15.17 -10.62 -7.42
CA ALA A 151 14.42 -9.67 -6.60
C ALA A 151 14.88 -8.22 -6.86
N GLY A 152 16.19 -7.98 -6.97
CA GLY A 152 16.74 -6.67 -7.34
C GLY A 152 16.31 -6.21 -8.73
N GLU A 153 16.32 -7.09 -9.73
CA GLU A 153 15.83 -6.82 -11.08
C GLU A 153 14.33 -6.51 -11.09
N SER A 154 13.54 -7.26 -10.32
CA SER A 154 12.11 -7.05 -10.14
C SER A 154 11.82 -5.66 -9.54
N VAL A 155 12.61 -5.21 -8.56
CA VAL A 155 12.50 -3.86 -7.99
C VAL A 155 12.80 -2.79 -9.03
N LYS A 156 13.81 -2.98 -9.89
CA LYS A 156 14.12 -2.02 -10.98
C LYS A 156 12.94 -1.89 -11.95
N LYS A 157 12.33 -3.00 -12.36
CA LYS A 157 11.10 -2.99 -13.19
C LYS A 157 9.95 -2.28 -12.49
N GLY A 158 9.77 -2.51 -11.19
CA GLY A 158 8.73 -1.84 -10.42
C GLY A 158 8.94 -0.33 -10.32
N VAL A 159 10.18 0.15 -10.17
CA VAL A 159 10.49 1.60 -10.22
C VAL A 159 10.12 2.17 -11.59
N ALA A 160 10.49 1.49 -12.68
CA ALA A 160 10.11 1.92 -14.02
C ALA A 160 8.58 1.97 -14.21
N CYS A 161 7.84 1.00 -13.67
CA CYS A 161 6.38 1.02 -13.67
C CYS A 161 5.82 2.23 -12.90
N ILE A 162 6.35 2.52 -11.69
CA ILE A 162 5.92 3.69 -10.91
C ILE A 162 6.11 4.97 -11.73
N LEU A 163 7.27 5.16 -12.35
CA LEU A 163 7.55 6.35 -13.15
C LEU A 163 6.61 6.47 -14.36
N LYS A 164 6.32 5.37 -15.04
CA LYS A 164 5.36 5.33 -16.16
C LYS A 164 3.91 5.59 -15.75
N CYS A 165 3.52 5.16 -14.54
CA CYS A 165 2.19 5.43 -13.99
C CYS A 165 2.04 6.88 -13.50
N GLN A 166 3.12 7.64 -13.34
CA GLN A 166 3.00 8.99 -12.77
C GLN A 166 2.17 9.89 -13.68
N ILE A 167 1.13 10.48 -13.12
CA ILE A 167 0.24 11.35 -13.88
C ILE A 167 1.03 12.62 -14.24
N ARG A 168 0.88 13.07 -15.48
CA ARG A 168 1.51 14.29 -15.98
C ARG A 168 0.46 15.31 -16.38
N VAL A 169 0.61 16.53 -15.88
CA VAL A 169 -0.23 17.68 -16.25
C VAL A 169 0.67 18.70 -16.92
N ASN A 170 0.37 19.07 -18.17
CA ASN A 170 1.19 19.98 -18.97
C ASN A 170 2.67 19.55 -19.01
N GLY A 171 2.91 18.25 -19.18
CA GLY A 171 4.24 17.63 -19.21
C GLY A 171 4.93 17.46 -17.84
N LYS A 172 4.43 18.11 -16.78
CA LYS A 172 5.03 18.07 -15.44
C LYS A 172 4.56 16.86 -14.64
N PRO A 173 5.46 16.13 -13.96
CA PRO A 173 5.08 15.03 -13.08
C PRO A 173 4.29 15.55 -11.88
N THR A 174 3.21 14.85 -11.53
CA THR A 174 2.41 15.13 -10.33
C THR A 174 2.49 13.93 -9.37
N VAL A 175 1.38 13.25 -9.14
CA VAL A 175 1.25 12.09 -8.26
C VAL A 175 0.63 10.91 -9.01
N TRP A 176 0.16 9.90 -8.30
CA TRP A 176 -0.42 8.68 -8.86
C TRP A 176 -1.87 8.51 -8.45
N CYS A 177 -2.60 7.69 -9.20
CA CYS A 177 -3.87 7.13 -8.75
C CYS A 177 -3.64 6.00 -7.74
N ALA A 178 -4.67 5.62 -6.98
CA ALA A 178 -4.59 4.46 -6.09
C ALA A 178 -4.43 3.13 -6.88
N GLN A 179 -4.87 3.11 -8.13
CA GLN A 179 -4.64 2.00 -9.05
C GLN A 179 -4.54 2.51 -10.48
N HIS A 180 -3.71 1.82 -11.26
CA HIS A 180 -3.50 2.10 -12.68
C HIS A 180 -3.82 0.86 -13.49
N ASP A 181 -4.41 1.06 -14.66
CA ASP A 181 -4.73 -0.03 -15.57
C ASP A 181 -3.48 -0.87 -15.89
N ALA A 182 -3.64 -2.19 -15.96
CA ALA A 182 -2.51 -3.11 -16.03
C ALA A 182 -1.79 -3.08 -17.38
N GLU A 183 -2.46 -2.60 -18.43
CA GLU A 183 -1.91 -2.56 -19.78
C GLU A 183 -1.52 -1.12 -20.15
N THR A 184 -2.46 -0.19 -19.99
CA THR A 184 -2.29 1.21 -20.42
C THR A 184 -1.57 2.08 -19.40
N LEU A 185 -1.44 1.62 -18.14
CA LEU A 185 -0.86 2.36 -17.02
C LEU A 185 -1.58 3.69 -16.68
N LYS A 186 -2.76 3.93 -17.24
CA LYS A 186 -3.58 5.12 -16.93
C LYS A 186 -4.30 4.95 -15.59
N PRO A 187 -4.63 6.04 -14.88
CA PRO A 187 -5.49 5.99 -13.69
C PRO A 187 -6.76 5.15 -13.94
N ALA A 188 -7.05 4.22 -13.05
CA ALA A 188 -8.20 3.32 -13.17
C ALA A 188 -9.11 3.37 -11.94
N LYS A 189 -10.37 2.96 -12.13
CA LYS A 189 -11.35 2.84 -11.05
C LYS A 189 -11.11 1.56 -10.24
N ALA A 190 -11.43 1.58 -8.95
CA ALA A 190 -11.55 0.37 -8.14
C ALA A 190 -13.00 0.09 -7.74
N ARG A 191 -13.33 0.23 -6.45
CA ARG A 191 -14.72 0.12 -5.99
C ARG A 191 -15.54 1.29 -6.51
N SER A 192 -16.88 1.21 -6.39
CA SER A 192 -17.77 2.24 -6.97
C SER A 192 -17.41 3.67 -6.54
N TYR A 193 -16.91 3.82 -5.30
CA TYR A 193 -16.49 5.07 -4.66
C TYR A 193 -14.97 5.39 -4.78
N GLU A 194 -14.21 4.66 -5.61
CA GLU A 194 -12.78 4.87 -5.82
C GLU A 194 -12.51 5.15 -7.30
N LEU A 195 -12.77 6.39 -7.71
CA LEU A 195 -12.70 6.83 -9.09
C LEU A 195 -11.25 7.06 -9.56
N PRO A 196 -10.99 7.05 -10.87
CA PRO A 196 -9.72 7.54 -11.42
C PRO A 196 -9.46 8.97 -10.92
N SER A 197 -8.35 9.17 -10.22
CA SER A 197 -8.06 10.41 -9.50
C SER A 197 -6.57 10.56 -9.20
N PHE A 198 -6.13 11.77 -8.85
CA PHE A 198 -4.90 11.92 -8.10
C PHE A 198 -5.13 11.43 -6.66
N SER A 199 -4.29 10.52 -6.18
CA SER A 199 -4.39 9.99 -4.83
C SER A 199 -3.52 10.76 -3.86
N GLY A 200 -4.15 11.49 -2.94
CA GLY A 200 -3.46 12.22 -1.87
C GLY A 200 -2.90 11.32 -0.77
N ASN A 201 -3.42 10.09 -0.62
CA ASN A 201 -2.94 9.14 0.39
C ASN A 201 -1.88 8.18 -0.18
N GLU A 202 -2.21 7.44 -1.24
CA GLU A 202 -1.36 6.34 -1.71
C GLU A 202 -0.03 6.84 -2.28
N SER A 203 -0.04 8.04 -2.88
CA SER A 203 1.16 8.67 -3.45
C SER A 203 2.25 8.95 -2.42
N VAL A 204 1.90 9.13 -1.14
CA VAL A 204 2.88 9.36 -0.07
C VAL A 204 3.83 8.17 0.07
N GLY A 205 3.32 6.94 -0.05
CA GLY A 205 4.12 5.73 0.02
C GLY A 205 5.08 5.57 -1.15
N LEU A 206 4.62 5.94 -2.35
CA LEU A 206 5.42 5.93 -3.58
C LEU A 206 6.56 6.94 -3.51
N VAL A 207 6.28 8.18 -3.10
CA VAL A 207 7.31 9.21 -2.93
C VAL A 207 8.38 8.75 -1.94
N ARG A 208 7.97 8.23 -0.77
CA ARG A 208 8.92 7.69 0.22
C ARG A 208 9.74 6.54 -0.31
N PHE A 209 9.13 5.64 -1.08
CA PHE A 209 9.85 4.53 -1.70
C PHE A 209 10.90 5.02 -2.70
N LEU A 210 10.54 5.96 -3.59
CA LEU A 210 11.47 6.56 -4.55
C LEU A 210 12.61 7.33 -3.87
N MET A 211 12.31 8.09 -2.81
CA MET A 211 13.32 8.81 -2.01
C MET A 211 14.31 7.89 -1.30
N SER A 212 13.92 6.64 -1.05
CA SER A 212 14.80 5.64 -0.42
C SER A 212 15.73 4.94 -1.40
N THR A 213 15.63 5.23 -2.70
CA THR A 213 16.58 4.72 -3.70
C THR A 213 17.94 5.38 -3.47
N LYS A 214 18.98 4.55 -3.28
CA LYS A 214 20.37 5.03 -3.23
C LYS A 214 20.72 5.59 -4.60
N GLU A 215 21.32 6.78 -4.63
CA GLU A 215 21.73 7.46 -5.86
C GLU A 215 20.61 7.52 -6.92
N PRO A 216 19.48 8.20 -6.62
CA PRO A 216 18.34 8.24 -7.53
C PRO A 216 18.73 8.94 -8.84
N SER A 217 18.24 8.41 -9.96
CA SER A 217 18.39 9.05 -11.27
C SER A 217 17.71 10.42 -11.31
N GLU A 218 18.07 11.26 -12.28
CA GLU A 218 17.40 12.55 -12.48
C GLU A 218 15.89 12.40 -12.72
N GLU A 219 15.46 11.32 -13.40
CA GLU A 219 14.05 11.02 -13.57
C GLU A 219 13.35 10.71 -12.24
N VAL A 220 13.97 9.93 -11.35
CA VAL A 220 13.44 9.65 -10.01
C VAL A 220 13.39 10.94 -9.17
N LYS A 221 14.43 11.79 -9.26
CA LYS A 221 14.43 13.09 -8.57
C LYS A 221 13.29 13.97 -9.06
N ALA A 222 13.15 14.15 -10.37
CA ALA A 222 12.07 14.93 -10.98
C ALA A 222 10.68 14.39 -10.61
N SER A 223 10.52 13.07 -10.55
CA SER A 223 9.30 12.39 -10.11
C SER A 223 8.95 12.75 -8.66
N VAL A 224 9.91 12.65 -7.74
CA VAL A 224 9.74 13.00 -6.32
C VAL A 224 9.42 14.49 -6.16
N GLU A 225 10.16 15.36 -6.84
CA GLU A 225 9.99 16.81 -6.73
C GLU A 225 8.64 17.27 -7.28
N GLY A 226 8.19 16.70 -8.40
CA GLY A 226 6.86 16.96 -8.96
C GLY A 226 5.73 16.56 -8.01
N ALA A 227 5.84 15.37 -7.39
CA ALA A 227 4.86 14.91 -6.40
C ALA A 227 4.84 15.81 -5.15
N VAL A 228 6.00 16.23 -4.67
CA VAL A 228 6.12 17.15 -3.53
C VAL A 228 5.52 18.51 -3.85
N GLN A 229 5.74 19.03 -5.05
CA GLN A 229 5.14 20.28 -5.48
C GLN A 229 3.61 20.15 -5.56
N TRP A 230 3.11 19.07 -6.17
CA TRP A 230 1.68 18.80 -6.21
C TRP A 230 1.05 18.76 -4.80
N PHE A 231 1.70 18.09 -3.83
CA PHE A 231 1.23 18.07 -2.45
C PHE A 231 1.24 19.45 -1.78
N ARG A 232 2.15 20.35 -2.15
CA ARG A 232 2.13 21.74 -1.65
C ARG A 232 0.98 22.54 -2.23
N ASP A 233 0.71 22.36 -3.52
CA ASP A 233 -0.31 23.12 -4.24
C ASP A 233 -1.74 22.67 -3.87
N HIS A 234 -1.92 21.41 -3.44
CA HIS A 234 -3.23 20.80 -3.20
C HIS A 234 -3.58 20.66 -1.70
N GLN A 235 -2.98 21.48 -0.84
CA GLN A 235 -3.30 21.51 0.59
C GLN A 235 -4.72 22.03 0.83
N ILE A 236 -5.42 21.39 1.77
CA ILE A 236 -6.64 21.92 2.38
C ILE A 236 -6.22 22.59 3.68
N THR A 237 -6.21 23.93 3.69
CA THR A 237 -5.80 24.77 4.82
C THR A 237 -7.00 25.48 5.46
N GLY A 238 -6.89 25.84 6.74
CA GLY A 238 -7.97 26.56 7.45
C GLY A 238 -9.12 25.66 7.90
N TYR A 239 -8.94 24.35 7.85
CA TYR A 239 -9.93 23.35 8.26
C TYR A 239 -9.29 22.22 9.06
N ARG A 240 -10.05 21.66 10.00
CA ARG A 240 -9.72 20.39 10.67
C ARG A 240 -10.84 19.37 10.50
N LEU A 241 -10.48 18.09 10.53
CA LEU A 241 -11.43 17.00 10.58
C LEU A 241 -11.80 16.71 12.03
N GLU A 242 -13.10 16.68 12.34
CA GLU A 242 -13.62 16.44 13.68
C GLU A 242 -14.59 15.24 13.69
N LYS A 243 -14.63 14.51 14.82
CA LYS A 243 -15.73 13.60 15.14
C LYS A 243 -16.73 14.34 16.03
N LYS A 244 -17.78 14.89 15.43
CA LYS A 244 -18.88 15.51 16.17
C LYS A 244 -19.70 14.41 16.85
N LYS A 245 -19.67 14.35 18.18
CA LYS A 245 -20.50 13.40 18.94
C LYS A 245 -21.98 13.78 18.84
N GLY A 246 -22.85 12.79 18.91
CA GLY A 246 -24.30 12.99 18.88
C GLY A 246 -25.06 11.70 18.67
N ASP A 247 -26.37 11.82 18.42
CA ASP A 247 -27.24 10.70 18.08
C ASP A 247 -27.05 10.29 16.62
N PHE A 248 -25.98 9.55 16.38
CA PHE A 248 -25.63 8.98 15.08
C PHE A 248 -25.45 7.47 15.22
N PRO A 249 -25.58 6.67 14.15
CA PRO A 249 -25.45 5.21 14.23
C PRO A 249 -24.13 4.67 14.81
N LYS A 250 -23.07 5.49 14.89
CA LYS A 250 -21.78 5.15 15.53
C LYS A 250 -21.45 6.07 16.72
N GLY A 251 -22.40 6.86 17.20
CA GLY A 251 -22.24 7.88 18.24
C GLY A 251 -21.49 9.14 17.80
N TYR A 252 -21.11 9.25 16.53
CA TYR A 252 -20.46 10.43 15.96
C TYR A 252 -20.71 10.57 14.47
N ASP A 253 -20.48 11.77 13.95
CA ASP A 253 -20.31 12.05 12.53
C ASP A 253 -18.97 12.74 12.27
N ARG A 254 -18.36 12.44 11.11
CA ARG A 254 -17.15 13.12 10.65
C ARG A 254 -17.51 14.37 9.90
N VAL A 255 -17.01 15.50 10.38
CA VAL A 255 -17.27 16.82 9.79
C VAL A 255 -15.95 17.54 9.55
N VAL A 256 -15.93 18.39 8.54
CA VAL A 256 -14.84 19.34 8.28
C VAL A 256 -15.28 20.67 8.87
N VAL A 257 -14.50 21.20 9.82
CA VAL A 257 -14.81 22.46 10.51
C VAL A 257 -13.71 23.48 10.26
N LYS A 258 -14.09 24.76 10.19
CA LYS A 258 -13.13 25.86 10.04
C LYS A 258 -12.24 25.94 11.28
N ASP A 259 -10.93 26.04 11.04
CA ASP A 259 -9.91 26.26 12.04
C ASP A 259 -8.67 26.83 11.36
N ALA A 260 -8.45 28.14 11.52
CA ALA A 260 -7.33 28.85 10.90
C ALA A 260 -5.96 28.39 11.41
N ASN A 261 -5.91 27.74 12.58
CA ASN A 261 -4.68 27.26 13.21
C ASN A 261 -4.41 25.77 12.92
N ALA A 262 -5.31 25.10 12.20
CA ALA A 262 -5.13 23.69 11.87
C ALA A 262 -3.99 23.47 10.87
N GLY A 263 -3.27 22.36 11.06
CA GLY A 263 -2.28 21.89 10.09
C GLY A 263 -2.93 21.48 8.77
N PRO A 264 -2.14 21.39 7.68
CA PRO A 264 -2.67 21.09 6.36
C PRO A 264 -3.26 19.68 6.29
N LEU A 265 -4.37 19.57 5.56
CA LEU A 265 -5.02 18.33 5.21
C LEU A 265 -4.92 18.09 3.70
N TRP A 266 -5.18 16.85 3.30
CA TRP A 266 -5.37 16.45 1.92
C TRP A 266 -6.59 15.57 1.80
N ALA A 267 -7.33 15.72 0.71
CA ALA A 267 -8.31 14.71 0.33
C ALA A 267 -7.59 13.43 -0.08
N ARG A 268 -8.25 12.28 0.04
CA ARG A 268 -7.71 11.01 -0.45
C ARG A 268 -7.72 10.99 -1.97
N PHE A 269 -8.70 11.64 -2.60
CA PHE A 269 -8.88 11.68 -4.05
C PHE A 269 -9.14 13.11 -4.52
N TYR A 270 -8.49 13.47 -5.63
CA TYR A 270 -8.74 14.71 -6.37
C TYR A 270 -9.04 14.35 -7.81
N ASP A 271 -10.02 15.02 -8.43
CA ASP A 271 -10.36 14.73 -9.82
C ASP A 271 -9.22 15.04 -10.79
N LEU A 272 -9.23 14.38 -11.95
CA LEU A 272 -8.15 14.49 -12.94
C LEU A 272 -8.25 15.73 -13.84
N GLU A 273 -9.34 16.50 -13.74
CA GLU A 273 -9.64 17.62 -14.63
C GLU A 273 -9.23 18.95 -14.00
N GLU A 274 -9.79 19.27 -12.84
CA GLU A 274 -9.58 20.49 -12.09
C GLU A 274 -8.55 20.32 -10.95
N GLY A 275 -8.24 19.07 -10.57
CA GLY A 275 -7.38 18.80 -9.43
C GLY A 275 -8.05 19.16 -8.10
N LEU A 276 -9.38 19.12 -8.02
CA LEU A 276 -10.12 19.46 -6.79
C LEU A 276 -10.49 18.21 -5.99
N PRO A 277 -10.62 18.31 -4.65
CA PRO A 277 -11.12 17.21 -3.83
C PRO A 277 -12.42 16.61 -4.35
N ILE A 278 -12.48 15.28 -4.36
CA ILE A 278 -13.71 14.52 -4.63
C ILE A 278 -14.00 13.49 -3.54
N TYR A 279 -15.28 13.38 -3.23
CA TYR A 279 -15.84 12.41 -2.29
C TYR A 279 -16.86 11.54 -3.03
N CYS A 280 -17.08 10.31 -2.58
CA CYS A 280 -18.03 9.45 -3.29
C CYS A 280 -18.79 8.49 -2.37
N SER A 281 -20.04 8.22 -2.74
CA SER A 281 -20.86 7.19 -2.11
C SER A 281 -20.87 5.91 -2.94
N ARG A 282 -21.62 4.89 -2.49
CA ARG A 282 -21.71 3.61 -3.20
C ARG A 282 -22.36 3.73 -4.59
N ASP A 283 -23.09 4.81 -4.83
CA ASP A 283 -23.67 5.20 -6.13
C ASP A 283 -22.61 5.52 -7.20
N GLY A 284 -21.36 5.80 -6.79
CA GLY A 284 -20.29 6.15 -7.71
C GLY A 284 -20.35 7.57 -8.26
N ALA A 285 -21.20 8.44 -7.70
CA ALA A 285 -21.31 9.84 -8.09
C ALA A 285 -20.31 10.70 -7.30
N PRO A 286 -19.40 11.44 -7.95
CA PRO A 286 -18.48 12.34 -7.25
C PRO A 286 -19.25 13.51 -6.61
N LYS A 287 -18.81 13.91 -5.42
CA LYS A 287 -19.31 15.04 -4.63
C LYS A 287 -18.16 15.95 -4.25
N ARG A 288 -18.45 17.24 -4.04
CA ARG A 288 -17.43 18.26 -3.75
C ARG A 288 -17.24 18.49 -2.26
N ARG A 289 -18.20 18.08 -1.43
CA ARG A 289 -18.10 18.23 0.03
C ARG A 289 -18.35 16.90 0.76
N LEU A 290 -17.70 16.73 1.89
CA LEU A 290 -17.75 15.48 2.66
C LEU A 290 -19.16 15.23 3.22
N GLU A 291 -19.91 16.28 3.55
CA GLU A 291 -21.29 16.18 4.04
C GLU A 291 -22.29 15.68 2.97
N GLU A 292 -21.95 15.77 1.69
CA GLU A 292 -22.82 15.36 0.57
C GLU A 292 -22.80 13.85 0.31
N ILE A 293 -21.86 13.11 0.92
CA ILE A 293 -21.81 11.65 0.80
C ILE A 293 -22.56 10.96 1.93
N SER A 294 -22.91 9.69 1.74
CA SER A 294 -23.68 8.93 2.71
C SER A 294 -22.96 8.83 4.05
N TYR A 295 -23.72 8.85 5.14
CA TYR A 295 -23.19 8.69 6.50
C TYR A 295 -22.26 7.46 6.63
N GLU A 296 -22.65 6.35 6.00
CA GLU A 296 -21.89 5.11 6.03
C GLU A 296 -20.51 5.24 5.38
N ARG A 297 -20.42 5.92 4.22
CA ARG A 297 -19.14 6.15 3.53
C ARG A 297 -18.31 7.24 4.16
N ARG A 298 -18.94 8.31 4.64
CA ARG A 298 -18.29 9.40 5.39
C ARG A 298 -17.56 8.89 6.62
N ASN A 299 -18.18 7.97 7.36
CA ASN A 299 -17.66 7.47 8.63
C ASN A 299 -16.95 6.11 8.53
N GLY A 300 -17.08 5.40 7.41
CA GLY A 300 -16.48 4.08 7.18
C GLY A 300 -15.17 4.10 6.40
N TYR A 301 -14.78 5.25 5.83
CA TYR A 301 -13.63 5.36 4.94
C TYR A 301 -12.87 6.66 5.20
N SER A 302 -11.55 6.63 5.02
CA SER A 302 -10.68 7.79 5.26
C SER A 302 -10.62 8.67 4.01
N TRP A 303 -11.40 9.74 3.98
CA TRP A 303 -11.50 10.65 2.83
C TRP A 303 -10.59 11.87 2.92
N VAL A 304 -10.23 12.31 4.13
CA VAL A 304 -9.42 13.50 4.37
C VAL A 304 -8.47 13.20 5.52
N GLY A 305 -7.22 13.64 5.43
CA GLY A 305 -6.25 13.48 6.49
C GLY A 305 -4.96 14.26 6.25
N ALA A 306 -4.11 14.30 7.26
CA ALA A 306 -2.79 14.95 7.18
C ALA A 306 -1.75 14.06 6.46
N PHE A 307 -2.15 13.37 5.38
CA PHE A 307 -1.40 12.28 4.75
C PHE A 307 0.04 12.66 4.40
N ALA A 308 0.22 13.82 3.74
CA ALA A 308 1.52 14.30 3.28
C ALA A 308 2.24 15.22 4.28
N ALA A 309 1.65 15.54 5.44
CA ALA A 309 2.21 16.51 6.38
C ALA A 309 3.64 16.14 6.82
N ARG A 310 3.86 14.88 7.21
CA ARG A 310 5.20 14.39 7.59
C ARG A 310 6.16 14.31 6.40
N LEU A 311 5.66 13.93 5.23
CA LEU A 311 6.46 13.88 4.00
C LEU A 311 7.05 15.25 3.70
N LEU A 312 6.21 16.30 3.72
CA LEU A 312 6.63 17.67 3.42
C LEU A 312 7.49 18.29 4.54
N LYS A 313 7.15 18.04 5.81
CA LYS A 313 7.81 18.68 6.97
C LYS A 313 9.15 18.03 7.34
N ILE A 314 9.27 16.71 7.17
CA ILE A 314 10.41 15.95 7.72
C ILE A 314 11.13 15.20 6.61
N ASP A 315 10.42 14.32 5.89
CA ASP A 315 11.07 13.32 5.04
C ASP A 315 11.76 13.99 3.83
N TYR A 316 11.05 14.88 3.13
CA TYR A 316 11.59 15.56 1.93
C TYR A 316 12.73 16.54 2.24
N PRO A 317 12.63 17.43 3.25
CA PRO A 317 13.76 18.27 3.65
C PRO A 317 14.99 17.46 4.04
N LYS A 318 14.81 16.30 4.69
CA LYS A 318 15.94 15.40 5.01
C LYS A 318 16.58 14.82 3.74
N TRP A 319 15.78 14.41 2.76
CA TRP A 319 16.27 13.85 1.50
C TRP A 319 17.01 14.87 0.62
N LYS A 320 16.61 16.15 0.64
CA LYS A 320 17.32 17.22 -0.08
C LYS A 320 18.67 17.61 0.52
N LYS A 321 18.93 17.26 1.79
CA LYS A 321 20.24 17.53 2.39
C LYS A 321 21.29 16.61 1.76
N PRO A 322 22.50 17.12 1.47
CA PRO A 322 23.60 16.27 1.05
C PRO A 322 23.81 15.15 2.08
N ALA A 323 24.07 13.93 1.60
CA ALA A 323 24.54 12.87 2.50
C ALA A 323 25.79 13.42 3.21
N ARG A 324 25.78 13.44 4.56
CA ARG A 324 26.99 13.75 5.31
C ARG A 324 28.03 12.70 4.91
N LYS A 325 29.13 13.17 4.31
CA LYS A 325 30.28 12.35 3.96
C LYS A 325 30.86 11.70 5.21
#